data_AF-A0A2E3X187-F1
#
_entry.id   AF-A0A2E3X187-F1
#
_cell.length_a   1.000
_cell.length_b   1.000
_cell.length_c   1.000
_cell.angle_alpha   90.00
_cell.angle_beta   90.00
_cell.angle_gamma   90.00
#
_symmetry.space_group_name_H-M   'P 1'
#
loop_
_entity.id
_entity.type
_entity.pdbx_description
1 polymer ?
#
loop_
_entity_poly.entity_id
_entity_poly.type
_entity_poly.pdbx_seq_one_letter_code
_entity_poly.pdbx_strand_id
1 'polypeptide(L)'
;MRKTMTSSKAIITVLISLGFLMLILSEAYSNSANYTNAPDMPTSSDFDLDDDGLNSAESENYTNALEQYADDLDEHNDRMNDHTGKAIFWGNVSSAFIVGGLVGLAFSPKAVEMSNAVRLTLLIGTIYMLGGMMGYELPGVDAAVGFGFGG
;
A
#
# COMPACT_ATOMS: atom_id res chain seq x y z
N MET A 1 -25.46 -12.19 33.90
CA MET A 1 -24.46 -12.20 32.81
C MET A 1 -24.84 -11.12 31.79
N ARG A 2 -24.15 -9.97 31.77
CA ARG A 2 -24.50 -8.84 30.91
C ARG A 2 -23.95 -9.13 29.50
N LYS A 3 -24.82 -9.48 28.56
CA LYS A 3 -24.46 -9.67 27.15
C LYS A 3 -24.08 -8.29 26.60
N THR A 4 -22.80 -8.03 26.38
CA THR A 4 -22.34 -6.85 25.66
C THR A 4 -22.82 -6.96 24.22
N MET A 5 -24.03 -6.46 23.96
CA MET A 5 -24.50 -6.26 22.58
C MET A 5 -23.68 -5.11 22.01
N THR A 6 -22.58 -5.42 21.33
CA THR A 6 -21.84 -4.43 20.54
C THR A 6 -22.82 -3.81 19.55
N SER A 7 -23.08 -2.50 19.71
CA SER A 7 -24.02 -1.78 18.84
C SER A 7 -23.53 -1.85 17.40
N SER A 8 -24.42 -2.12 16.44
CA SER A 8 -24.09 -2.15 15.01
C SER A 8 -23.38 -0.88 14.56
N LYS A 9 -23.69 0.27 15.19
CA LYS A 9 -22.97 1.54 14.98
C LYS A 9 -21.49 1.42 15.28
N ALA A 10 -21.15 0.85 16.43
CA ALA A 10 -19.77 0.71 16.87
C ALA A 10 -18.98 -0.21 15.94
N ILE A 11 -19.59 -1.30 15.45
CA ILE A 11 -18.96 -2.22 14.49
C ILE A 11 -18.69 -1.49 13.17
N ILE A 12 -19.68 -0.77 12.64
CA ILE A 12 -19.54 0.00 11.38
C ILE A 12 -18.44 1.06 11.51
N THR A 13 -18.43 1.83 12.59
CA THR A 13 -17.39 2.83 12.84
C THR A 13 -16.01 2.20 12.92
N VAL A 14 -15.87 1.07 13.63
CA VAL A 14 -14.60 0.35 13.73
C VAL A 14 -14.14 -0.13 12.35
N LEU A 15 -15.01 -0.73 11.55
CA LEU A 15 -14.68 -1.20 10.20
C LEU A 15 -14.15 -0.06 9.32
N ILE A 16 -14.85 1.08 9.28
CA ILE A 16 -14.44 2.23 8.47
C ILE A 16 -13.11 2.79 8.98
N SER A 17 -12.98 2.99 10.30
CA SER A 17 -11.74 3.53 10.89
C SER A 17 -10.53 2.63 10.68
N LEU A 18 -10.73 1.31 10.77
CA LEU A 18 -9.66 0.33 10.56
C LEU A 18 -9.24 0.31 9.09
N GLY A 19 -10.20 0.43 8.17
CA GLY A 19 -9.90 0.58 6.75
C GLY A 19 -9.05 1.82 6.47
N PHE A 20 -9.40 3.00 7.00
CA PHE A 20 -8.55 4.18 6.85
C PHE A 20 -7.16 4.01 7.47
N LEU A 21 -7.04 3.32 8.60
CA LEU A 21 -5.73 3.04 9.20
C LEU A 21 -4.87 2.13 8.30
N MET A 22 -5.49 1.14 7.66
CA MET A 22 -4.82 0.26 6.70
C MET A 22 -4.41 1.01 5.42
N LEU A 23 -5.18 2.00 4.96
CA LEU A 23 -4.76 2.89 3.86
C LEU A 23 -3.49 3.66 4.22
N ILE A 24 -3.39 4.17 5.46
CA ILE A 24 -2.19 4.88 5.91
C ILE A 24 -0.98 3.94 5.94
N LEU A 25 -1.17 2.69 6.39
CA LEU A 25 -0.10 1.68 6.35
C LEU A 25 0.33 1.36 4.92
N SER A 26 -0.63 1.22 4.00
CA SER A 26 -0.35 1.03 2.57
C SER A 26 0.54 2.14 2.01
N GLU A 27 0.16 3.39 2.27
CA GLU A 27 0.92 4.55 1.81
C GLU A 27 2.32 4.62 2.44
N ALA A 28 2.44 4.26 3.72
CA ALA A 28 3.74 4.20 4.39
C ALA A 28 4.67 3.18 3.73
N TYR A 29 4.17 2.00 3.35
CA TYR A 29 4.97 1.00 2.63
C TYR A 29 5.31 1.44 1.20
N SER A 30 4.38 2.10 0.50
CA SER A 30 4.66 2.66 -0.84
C SER A 30 5.74 3.73 -0.78
N ASN A 31 5.67 4.60 0.23
CA ASN A 31 6.70 5.61 0.49
C ASN A 31 8.05 4.95 0.80
N SER A 32 8.10 3.95 1.68
CA SER A 32 9.34 3.20 1.93
C SER A 32 9.95 2.59 0.68
N ALA A 33 9.14 2.03 -0.24
CA ALA A 33 9.64 1.57 -1.53
C ALA A 33 10.24 2.74 -2.34
N ASN A 34 9.49 3.83 -2.52
CA ASN A 34 9.94 4.94 -3.36
C ASN A 34 11.23 5.65 -2.87
N TYR A 35 11.53 5.59 -1.57
CA TYR A 35 12.70 6.26 -0.98
C TYR A 35 13.79 5.29 -0.49
N THR A 36 13.73 4.01 -0.87
CA THR A 36 14.86 3.11 -0.68
C THR A 36 15.87 3.33 -1.81
N ASN A 37 16.96 4.04 -1.52
CA ASN A 37 18.03 4.26 -2.50
C ASN A 37 18.72 2.94 -2.87
N ALA A 38 19.02 2.78 -4.16
CA ALA A 38 19.87 1.69 -4.62
C ALA A 38 21.30 1.83 -4.05
N PRO A 39 22.05 0.73 -3.87
CA PRO A 39 23.47 0.81 -3.55
C PRO A 39 24.23 1.53 -4.66
N ASP A 40 25.30 2.25 -4.29
CA ASP A 40 26.17 2.91 -5.26
C ASP A 40 27.08 1.88 -5.93
N MET A 41 27.17 1.94 -7.26
CA MET A 41 28.03 1.03 -8.03
C MET A 41 29.52 1.35 -7.76
N PRO A 42 30.34 0.37 -7.34
CA PRO A 42 31.76 0.60 -7.13
C PRO A 42 32.45 0.90 -8.46
N THR A 43 33.35 1.86 -8.47
CA THR A 43 34.13 2.24 -9.65
C THR A 43 35.59 1.86 -9.47
N SER A 44 36.29 1.56 -10.56
CA SER A 44 37.73 1.22 -10.48
C SER A 44 38.57 2.34 -9.87
N SER A 45 38.16 3.60 -10.06
CA SER A 45 38.81 4.77 -9.47
C SER A 45 38.69 4.86 -7.95
N ASP A 46 37.72 4.18 -7.32
CA ASP A 46 37.61 4.16 -5.86
C ASP A 46 38.73 3.33 -5.20
N PHE A 47 39.39 2.47 -5.99
CA PHE A 47 40.41 1.53 -5.54
C PHE A 47 41.79 1.79 -6.14
N ASP A 48 41.89 2.66 -7.14
CA ASP A 48 43.14 3.10 -7.78
C ASP A 48 43.65 4.36 -7.05
N LEU A 49 44.48 4.16 -6.03
CA LEU A 49 44.92 5.24 -5.12
C LEU A 49 45.96 6.16 -5.75
N ASP A 50 46.70 5.68 -6.74
CA ASP A 50 47.80 6.36 -7.42
C ASP A 50 47.55 6.68 -8.91
N ASP A 51 46.37 6.33 -9.44
CA ASP A 51 45.90 6.64 -10.80
C ASP A 51 46.84 6.05 -11.88
N ASP A 52 47.40 4.87 -11.60
CA ASP A 52 48.28 4.13 -12.52
C ASP A 52 47.66 2.83 -13.07
N GLY A 53 46.39 2.60 -12.72
CA GLY A 53 45.61 1.42 -13.06
C GLY A 53 45.71 0.36 -11.97
N LEU A 54 44.63 -0.43 -11.80
CA LEU A 54 44.53 -1.39 -10.70
C LEU A 54 45.70 -2.40 -10.66
N ASN A 55 46.47 -2.35 -9.58
CA ASN A 55 47.43 -3.40 -9.28
C ASN A 55 46.72 -4.69 -8.80
N SER A 56 47.48 -5.78 -8.57
CA SER A 56 46.85 -7.07 -8.21
C SER A 56 46.05 -7.05 -6.91
N ALA A 57 46.46 -6.25 -5.91
CA ALA A 57 45.75 -6.17 -4.63
C ALA A 57 44.52 -5.25 -4.73
N GLU A 58 44.63 -4.15 -5.47
CA GLU A 58 43.51 -3.23 -5.74
C GLU A 58 42.45 -3.89 -6.63
N SER A 59 42.88 -4.68 -7.62
CA SER A 59 41.99 -5.48 -8.46
C SER A 59 41.22 -6.53 -7.66
N GLU A 60 41.84 -7.15 -6.65
CA GLU A 60 41.16 -8.09 -5.74
C GLU A 60 40.11 -7.36 -4.90
N ASN A 61 40.45 -6.20 -4.33
CA ASN A 61 39.51 -5.37 -3.57
C ASN A 61 38.34 -4.86 -4.42
N TYR A 62 38.61 -4.42 -5.65
CA TYR A 62 37.58 -3.99 -6.60
C TYR A 62 36.64 -5.15 -6.97
N THR A 63 37.18 -6.35 -7.18
CA THR A 63 36.37 -7.54 -7.48
C THR A 63 35.49 -7.92 -6.29
N ASN A 64 36.02 -7.89 -5.07
CA ASN A 64 35.25 -8.14 -3.85
C ASN A 64 34.14 -7.10 -3.65
N ALA A 65 34.40 -5.82 -3.95
CA ALA A 65 33.40 -4.76 -3.87
C ALA A 65 32.28 -4.93 -4.91
N LEU A 66 32.60 -5.43 -6.11
CA LEU A 66 31.59 -5.78 -7.12
C LEU A 66 30.69 -6.94 -6.68
N GLU A 67 31.26 -7.97 -6.05
CA GLU A 67 30.47 -9.07 -5.48
C GLU A 67 29.56 -8.57 -4.36
N GLN A 68 30.07 -7.75 -3.45
CA GLN A 68 29.27 -7.16 -2.38
C GLN A 68 28.15 -6.25 -2.92
N TYR A 69 28.44 -5.44 -3.95
CA TYR A 69 27.43 -4.63 -4.62
C TYR A 69 26.32 -5.49 -5.24
N ALA A 70 26.65 -6.64 -5.84
CA ALA A 70 25.65 -7.54 -6.41
C ALA A 70 24.72 -8.11 -5.34
N ASP A 71 25.27 -8.54 -4.20
CA ASP A 71 24.48 -9.00 -3.05
C ASP A 71 23.60 -7.88 -2.47
N ASP A 72 24.16 -6.68 -2.28
CA ASP A 72 23.42 -5.51 -1.77
C ASP A 72 22.30 -5.07 -2.72
N LEU A 73 22.51 -5.19 -4.04
CA LEU A 73 21.53 -4.88 -5.06
C LEU A 73 20.38 -5.90 -5.09
N ASP A 74 20.68 -7.18 -4.89
CA ASP A 74 19.66 -8.22 -4.77
C ASP A 74 18.80 -7.99 -3.51
N GLU A 75 19.43 -7.71 -2.37
CA GLU A 75 18.72 -7.38 -1.12
C GLU A 75 17.88 -6.08 -1.25
N HIS A 76 18.36 -5.09 -2.01
CA HIS A 76 17.59 -3.89 -2.32
C HIS A 76 16.33 -4.22 -3.12
N ASN A 77 16.44 -5.00 -4.19
CA ASN A 77 15.32 -5.40 -5.03
C ASN A 77 14.29 -6.23 -4.25
N ASP A 78 14.75 -7.14 -3.39
CA ASP A 78 13.87 -7.94 -2.53
C ASP A 78 13.10 -7.07 -1.53
N ARG A 79 13.77 -6.11 -0.89
CA ARG A 79 13.11 -5.14 0.02
C ARG A 79 12.09 -4.27 -0.72
N MET A 80 12.44 -3.78 -1.90
CA MET A 80 11.54 -3.01 -2.76
C MET A 80 10.28 -3.79 -3.10
N ASN A 81 10.42 -5.06 -3.47
CA ASN A 81 9.32 -5.93 -3.83
C ASN A 81 8.44 -6.25 -2.60
N ASP A 82 9.04 -6.53 -1.45
CA ASP A 82 8.30 -6.75 -0.20
C ASP A 82 7.51 -5.50 0.23
N HIS A 83 8.12 -4.31 0.19
CA HIS A 83 7.46 -3.05 0.51
C HIS A 83 6.32 -2.75 -0.46
N THR A 84 6.54 -2.93 -1.76
CA THR A 84 5.49 -2.77 -2.78
C THR A 84 4.34 -3.75 -2.57
N GLY A 85 4.65 -5.03 -2.32
CA GLY A 85 3.65 -6.07 -2.04
C GLY A 85 2.83 -5.77 -0.78
N LYS A 86 3.47 -5.29 0.28
CA LYS A 86 2.80 -4.86 1.51
C LYS A 86 1.91 -3.65 1.28
N ALA A 87 2.35 -2.68 0.48
CA ALA A 87 1.53 -1.54 0.09
C ALA A 87 0.24 -2.02 -0.59
N ILE A 88 0.37 -2.82 -1.66
CA ILE A 88 -0.78 -3.37 -2.38
C ILE A 88 -1.70 -4.18 -1.46
N PHE A 89 -1.13 -5.02 -0.59
CA PHE A 89 -1.90 -5.82 0.36
C PHE A 89 -2.74 -4.93 1.30
N TRP A 90 -2.12 -3.96 1.97
CA TRP A 90 -2.83 -3.09 2.89
C TRP A 90 -3.83 -2.18 2.19
N GLY A 91 -3.53 -1.75 0.96
CA GLY A 91 -4.47 -1.06 0.08
C GLY A 91 -5.71 -1.90 -0.18
N ASN A 92 -5.56 -3.14 -0.62
CA ASN A 92 -6.69 -4.03 -0.91
C ASN A 92 -7.52 -4.37 0.33
N VAL A 93 -6.88 -4.66 1.46
CA VAL A 93 -7.59 -4.94 2.72
C VAL A 93 -8.35 -3.70 3.17
N SER A 94 -7.72 -2.52 3.12
CA SER A 94 -8.36 -1.27 3.52
C SER A 94 -9.65 -0.98 2.77
N SER A 95 -9.69 -1.23 1.45
CA SER A 95 -10.91 -1.13 0.63
C SER A 95 -12.04 -1.95 1.17
N ALA A 96 -11.78 -3.22 1.44
CA ALA A 96 -12.81 -4.16 1.85
C ALA A 96 -13.44 -3.72 3.18
N PHE A 97 -12.62 -3.19 4.09
CA PHE A 97 -13.09 -2.66 5.38
C PHE A 97 -13.91 -1.38 5.23
N ILE A 98 -13.49 -0.44 4.38
CA ILE A 98 -14.22 0.80 4.12
C ILE A 98 -15.55 0.48 3.43
N VAL A 99 -15.53 -0.28 2.33
CA VAL A 99 -16.72 -0.66 1.57
C VAL A 99 -17.67 -1.49 2.42
N GLY A 100 -17.17 -2.48 3.17
CA GLY A 100 -17.99 -3.28 4.10
C GLY A 100 -18.64 -2.45 5.20
N GLY A 101 -17.92 -1.46 5.73
CA GLY A 101 -18.46 -0.48 6.67
C GLY A 101 -19.56 0.40 6.07
N LEU A 102 -19.35 0.90 4.85
CA LEU A 102 -20.32 1.72 4.12
C LEU A 102 -21.59 0.93 3.76
N VAL A 103 -21.46 -0.33 3.32
CA VAL A 103 -22.61 -1.25 3.13
C VAL A 103 -23.36 -1.40 4.46
N GLY A 104 -22.65 -1.68 5.55
CA GLY A 104 -23.24 -1.79 6.88
C GLY A 104 -24.00 -0.53 7.30
N LEU A 105 -23.49 0.65 6.94
CA LEU A 105 -24.14 1.95 7.19
C LEU A 105 -25.39 2.16 6.33
N ALA A 106 -25.33 1.81 5.04
CA ALA A 106 -26.45 1.96 4.10
C ALA A 106 -27.66 1.10 4.49
N PHE A 107 -27.41 -0.12 4.98
CA PHE A 107 -28.45 -1.09 5.32
C PHE A 107 -28.85 -1.13 6.79
N SER A 108 -28.20 -0.36 7.68
CA SER A 108 -28.56 -0.34 9.10
C SER A 108 -29.52 0.81 9.42
N PRO A 109 -30.85 0.56 9.47
CA PRO A 109 -31.83 1.63 9.66
C PRO A 109 -31.73 2.33 11.02
N LYS A 110 -31.09 1.67 12.00
CA LYS A 110 -30.90 2.18 13.36
C LYS A 110 -29.51 2.78 13.58
N ALA A 111 -28.59 2.67 12.63
CA ALA A 111 -27.21 3.13 12.84
C ALA A 111 -27.06 4.65 12.80
N VAL A 112 -27.72 5.32 11.85
CA VAL A 112 -27.71 6.78 11.73
C VAL A 112 -29.08 7.24 11.25
N GLU A 113 -29.62 8.30 11.86
CA GLU A 113 -30.78 9.01 11.32
C GLU A 113 -30.34 9.69 10.03
N MET A 114 -30.74 9.10 8.91
CA MET A 114 -30.28 9.51 7.59
C MET A 114 -31.47 9.47 6.65
N SER A 115 -31.66 10.54 5.87
CA SER A 115 -32.76 10.59 4.91
C SER A 115 -32.61 9.52 3.84
N ASN A 116 -33.72 9.08 3.24
CA ASN A 116 -33.69 8.07 2.17
C ASN A 116 -32.83 8.49 0.98
N ALA A 117 -32.78 9.80 0.68
CA ALA A 117 -31.93 10.34 -0.37
C ALA A 117 -30.44 10.12 -0.05
N VAL A 118 -30.00 10.43 1.17
CA VAL A 118 -28.61 10.25 1.58
C VAL A 118 -28.25 8.76 1.65
N ARG A 119 -29.18 7.88 2.07
CA ARG A 119 -28.95 6.42 2.05
C ARG A 119 -28.78 5.89 0.63
N LEU A 120 -29.60 6.38 -0.31
CA LEU A 120 -29.50 6.01 -1.70
C LEU A 120 -28.18 6.48 -2.32
N THR A 121 -27.79 7.73 -2.08
CA THR A 121 -26.49 8.25 -2.55
C THR A 121 -25.32 7.44 -1.99
N LEU A 122 -25.37 7.08 -0.70
CA LEU A 122 -24.32 6.28 -0.06
C LEU A 122 -24.26 4.86 -0.61
N LEU A 123 -25.42 4.23 -0.85
CA LEU A 123 -25.52 2.92 -1.49
C LEU A 123 -24.92 2.94 -2.91
N ILE A 124 -25.29 3.95 -3.71
CA ILE A 124 -24.76 4.13 -5.06
C ILE A 124 -23.24 4.28 -4.99
N GLY A 125 -22.71 5.22 -4.20
CA GLY A 125 -21.26 5.41 -4.05
C GLY A 125 -20.52 4.14 -3.61
N THR A 126 -21.12 3.36 -2.71
CA THR A 126 -20.54 2.09 -2.25
C THR A 126 -20.51 1.03 -3.35
N ILE A 127 -21.54 0.97 -4.20
CA ILE A 127 -21.56 0.07 -5.38
C ILE A 127 -20.48 0.49 -6.38
N TYR A 128 -20.26 1.79 -6.58
CA TYR A 128 -19.19 2.28 -7.44
C TYR A 128 -17.81 1.90 -6.90
N MET A 129 -17.57 2.04 -5.59
CA MET A 129 -16.32 1.60 -4.96
C MET A 129 -16.12 0.08 -5.06
N LEU A 130 -17.19 -0.71 -4.86
CA LEU A 130 -17.14 -2.16 -5.01
C LEU A 130 -16.86 -2.57 -6.47
N GLY A 131 -17.43 -1.85 -7.44
CA GLY A 131 -17.16 -2.05 -8.86
C GLY A 131 -15.69 -1.81 -9.20
N GLY A 132 -15.11 -0.73 -8.69
CA GLY A 132 -13.67 -0.45 -8.81
C GLY A 132 -12.80 -1.56 -8.22
N MET A 133 -13.11 -2.02 -7.00
CA MET A 133 -12.40 -3.15 -6.38
C MET A 133 -12.46 -4.45 -7.20
N MET A 134 -13.55 -4.65 -7.94
CA MET A 134 -13.77 -5.83 -8.78
C MET A 134 -13.20 -5.67 -10.21
N GLY A 135 -12.58 -4.54 -10.52
CA GLY A 135 -12.02 -4.23 -11.84
C GLY A 135 -13.04 -3.83 -12.90
N TYR A 136 -14.26 -3.41 -12.51
CA TYR A 136 -15.25 -2.91 -13.46
C TYR A 136 -15.05 -1.43 -13.74
N GLU A 137 -14.86 -1.07 -15.02
CA GLU A 137 -14.93 0.31 -15.50
C GLU A 137 -16.39 0.79 -15.47
N LEU A 138 -16.78 1.45 -14.38
CA LEU A 138 -18.10 2.05 -14.26
C LEU A 138 -18.12 3.44 -14.93
N PRO A 139 -19.07 3.70 -15.85
CA PRO A 139 -19.10 4.95 -16.61
C PRO A 139 -19.36 6.15 -15.69
N GLY A 140 -18.58 7.22 -15.87
CA GLY A 140 -18.77 8.51 -15.18
C GLY A 140 -18.07 8.65 -13.82
N VAL A 141 -17.25 7.68 -13.42
CA VAL A 141 -16.39 7.78 -12.24
C VAL A 141 -14.94 7.64 -12.69
N ASP A 142 -14.17 8.70 -12.49
CA ASP A 142 -12.71 8.67 -12.66
C ASP A 142 -12.16 7.59 -11.73
N ALA A 143 -11.24 6.74 -12.22
CA ALA A 143 -10.62 5.68 -11.42
C ALA A 143 -9.99 6.23 -10.12
N ALA A 144 -9.75 7.55 -10.07
CA ALA A 144 -9.30 8.33 -8.93
C ALA A 144 -10.34 8.52 -7.78
N VAL A 145 -11.63 8.21 -7.95
CA VAL A 145 -12.61 8.15 -6.84
C VAL A 145 -12.58 6.77 -6.16
N GLY A 146 -11.95 5.77 -6.79
CA GLY A 146 -11.39 4.63 -6.09
C GLY A 146 -10.18 5.12 -5.30
N PHE A 147 -10.08 4.83 -4.01
CA PHE A 147 -8.94 5.19 -3.16
C PHE A 147 -7.64 4.43 -3.56
N GLY A 148 -7.29 4.35 -4.85
CA GLY A 148 -6.25 3.45 -5.34
C GLY A 148 -6.62 1.96 -5.22
N PHE A 149 -7.91 1.64 -5.16
CA PHE A 149 -8.42 0.26 -5.12
C PHE A 149 -8.42 -0.35 -6.52
N GLY A 150 -7.25 -0.70 -7.01
CA GLY A 150 -7.06 -1.31 -8.32
C GLY A 150 -5.61 -1.12 -8.76
N GLY A 151 -4.85 -2.21 -8.74
CA GLY A 151 -3.61 -2.33 -9.51
C GLY A 151 -3.92 -2.77 -10.93
#